data_AF-A0A7C7X442-F1
#
_entry.id   AF-A0A7C7X442-F1
#
_cell.length_a   1.000
_cell.length_b   1.000
_cell.length_c   1.000
_cell.angle_alpha   90.00
_cell.angle_beta   90.00
_cell.angle_gamma   90.00
#
_symmetry.space_group_name_H-M   'P 1'
#
loop_
_entity.id
_entity.type
_entity.pdbx_description
1 polymer ?
#
loop_
_entity_poly.entity_id
_entity_poly.type
_entity_poly.pdbx_seq_one_letter_code
_entity_poly.pdbx_strand_id
1 'polypeptide(L)'
;MNRIKMLSIKVLQDHKEKFGVDFAKNKQALNDICKISSKSLKNKLAGYITKFIKNEFNMKIEKAKRMANTKEVIFEEKKLDTIGDAPPVQASS
;
A
#
# COMPACT_ATOMS: atom_id res chain seq x y z
N MET A 1 -14.51 8.42 -20.49
CA MET A 1 -14.67 7.60 -19.26
C MET A 1 -14.30 6.15 -19.54
N ASN A 2 -13.37 5.53 -18.79
CA ASN A 2 -13.00 4.12 -19.00
C ASN A 2 -13.97 3.18 -18.25
N ARG A 3 -14.95 2.60 -18.96
CA ARG A 3 -16.01 1.76 -18.37
C ARG A 3 -15.46 0.53 -17.65
N ILE A 4 -14.41 -0.10 -18.20
CA ILE A 4 -13.78 -1.28 -17.59
C ILE A 4 -13.19 -0.93 -16.22
N LYS A 5 -12.46 0.19 -16.10
CA LYS A 5 -11.89 0.66 -14.83
C LYS A 5 -12.98 0.85 -13.78
N MET A 6 -14.07 1.52 -14.14
CA MET A 6 -15.19 1.77 -13.23
C MET A 6 -15.84 0.47 -12.74
N LEU A 7 -16.12 -0.47 -13.64
CA LEU A 7 -16.66 -1.79 -13.30
C LEU A 7 -15.72 -2.58 -12.40
N SER A 8 -14.42 -2.60 -12.69
CA SER A 8 -13.44 -3.30 -11.85
C SER A 8 -13.34 -2.70 -10.45
N ILE A 9 -13.45 -1.38 -10.29
CA ILE A 9 -13.44 -0.74 -8.96
C ILE A 9 -14.69 -1.10 -8.19
N LYS A 10 -15.87 -1.04 -8.84
CA LYS A 10 -17.14 -1.38 -8.19
C LYS A 10 -17.13 -2.81 -7.65
N VAL A 11 -16.81 -3.78 -8.51
CA VAL A 11 -16.73 -5.21 -8.12
C VAL A 11 -15.69 -5.44 -7.01
N LEU A 12 -14.57 -4.72 -7.06
CA LEU A 12 -13.54 -4.80 -6.03
C LEU A 12 -14.00 -4.21 -4.69
N GLN A 13 -14.84 -3.17 -4.69
CA GLN A 13 -15.38 -2.58 -3.46
C GLN A 13 -16.37 -3.54 -2.78
N ASP A 14 -17.27 -4.15 -3.56
CA ASP A 14 -18.28 -5.08 -3.03
C ASP A 14 -17.68 -6.42 -2.53
N HIS A 15 -16.56 -6.87 -3.11
CA HIS A 15 -15.98 -8.19 -2.82
C HIS A 15 -14.46 -8.17 -2.61
N LYS A 16 -13.95 -7.17 -1.88
CA LYS A 16 -12.50 -6.94 -1.72
C LYS A 16 -11.74 -8.15 -1.19
N GLU A 17 -12.35 -8.94 -0.32
CA GLU A 17 -11.77 -10.14 0.29
C GLU A 17 -11.56 -11.30 -0.69
N LYS A 18 -12.34 -11.36 -1.77
CA LYS A 18 -12.25 -12.42 -2.79
C LYS A 18 -11.15 -12.15 -3.82
N PHE A 19 -10.63 -10.93 -3.88
CA PHE A 19 -9.62 -10.52 -4.83
C PHE A 19 -8.25 -10.39 -4.18
N GLY A 20 -7.21 -10.78 -4.93
CA GLY A 20 -5.83 -10.74 -4.47
C GLY A 20 -4.84 -10.33 -5.57
N VAL A 21 -3.58 -10.65 -5.36
CA VAL A 21 -2.50 -10.39 -6.32
C VAL A 21 -2.43 -11.44 -7.44
N ASP A 22 -3.15 -12.55 -7.30
CA ASP A 22 -3.13 -13.66 -8.25
C ASP A 22 -4.17 -13.48 -9.37
N PHE A 23 -3.70 -13.46 -10.62
CA PHE A 23 -4.56 -13.23 -11.78
C PHE A 23 -5.56 -14.37 -12.02
N ALA A 24 -5.17 -15.63 -11.81
CA ALA A 24 -6.03 -16.78 -12.06
C ALA A 24 -7.18 -16.84 -11.04
N LYS A 25 -6.86 -16.63 -9.75
CA LYS A 25 -7.86 -16.51 -8.68
C LYS A 25 -8.83 -15.36 -8.92
N ASN A 26 -8.33 -14.18 -9.31
CA ASN A 26 -9.17 -13.02 -9.63
C ASN A 26 -10.13 -13.31 -10.79
N LYS A 27 -9.68 -14.08 -11.78
CA LYS A 27 -10.50 -14.45 -12.95
C LYS A 27 -11.59 -15.46 -12.58
N GLN A 28 -11.31 -16.36 -11.63
CA GLN A 28 -12.29 -17.29 -11.08
C GLN A 28 -13.32 -16.55 -10.23
N ALA A 29 -12.88 -15.70 -9.29
CA ALA A 29 -13.77 -14.86 -8.49
C ALA A 29 -14.70 -14.00 -9.37
N LEU A 30 -14.18 -13.44 -10.48
CA LEU A 30 -15.01 -12.73 -11.45
C LEU A 30 -16.10 -13.59 -12.11
N ASN A 31 -15.88 -14.89 -12.31
CA ASN A 31 -16.92 -15.78 -12.83
C ASN A 31 -18.01 -16.04 -11.80
N ASP A 32 -17.60 -16.22 -10.53
CA ASP A 32 -18.51 -16.55 -9.44
C ASP A 32 -19.40 -15.35 -9.08
N ILE A 33 -18.85 -14.14 -9.20
CA ILE A 33 -19.55 -12.89 -8.86
C ILE A 33 -20.33 -12.34 -10.06
N CYS A 34 -19.78 -12.44 -11.26
CA CYS A 34 -20.34 -11.80 -12.45
C CYS A 34 -20.48 -12.78 -13.62
N LYS A 35 -21.68 -12.83 -14.21
CA LYS A 35 -21.92 -13.58 -15.45
C LYS A 35 -21.35 -12.82 -16.65
N ILE A 36 -20.04 -12.96 -16.89
CA ILE A 36 -19.33 -12.31 -18.00
C ILE A 36 -19.24 -13.28 -19.18
N SER A 37 -19.93 -12.96 -20.27
CA SER A 37 -19.92 -13.74 -21.52
C SER A 37 -18.60 -13.62 -22.29
N SER A 38 -17.98 -12.43 -22.29
CA SER A 38 -16.79 -12.17 -23.09
C SER A 38 -15.47 -12.50 -22.37
N LYS A 39 -14.68 -13.38 -22.98
CA LYS A 39 -13.32 -13.74 -22.51
C LYS A 39 -12.39 -12.53 -22.46
N SER A 40 -12.45 -11.64 -23.45
CA SER A 40 -11.58 -10.47 -23.52
C SER A 40 -11.93 -9.43 -22.44
N LEU A 41 -13.23 -9.22 -22.18
CA LEU A 41 -13.68 -8.33 -21.11
C LEU A 41 -13.25 -8.84 -19.73
N LYS A 42 -13.41 -10.15 -19.49
CA LYS A 42 -12.98 -10.83 -18.27
C LYS A 42 -11.49 -10.68 -18.02
N ASN A 43 -10.67 -10.89 -19.05
CA ASN A 43 -9.22 -10.73 -18.95
C ASN A 43 -8.84 -9.27 -18.63
N LYS A 44 -9.50 -8.29 -19.26
CA LYS A 44 -9.25 -6.87 -18.98
C LYS A 44 -9.64 -6.50 -17.55
N LEU A 45 -10.79 -6.96 -17.06
CA LEU A 45 -11.23 -6.74 -15.68
C LEU A 45 -10.27 -7.36 -14.66
N ALA A 46 -9.94 -8.64 -14.83
CA ALA A 46 -8.98 -9.33 -13.96
C ALA A 46 -7.62 -8.62 -13.94
N GLY A 47 -7.15 -8.16 -15.10
CA GLY A 47 -5.90 -7.41 -15.23
C GLY A 47 -5.94 -6.08 -14.48
N TYR A 48 -7.04 -5.33 -14.61
CA TYR A 48 -7.22 -4.08 -13.88
C TYR A 48 -7.26 -4.27 -12.36
N ILE A 49 -8.01 -5.27 -11.89
CA ILE A 49 -8.10 -5.60 -10.46
C ILE A 49 -6.72 -5.97 -9.90
N THR A 50 -6.00 -6.85 -10.60
CA THR A 50 -4.66 -7.30 -10.18
C THR A 50 -3.68 -6.12 -10.12
N LYS A 51 -3.69 -5.26 -11.15
CA LYS A 51 -2.84 -4.07 -11.20
C LYS A 51 -3.15 -3.09 -10.07
N PHE A 52 -4.44 -2.90 -9.77
CA PHE A 52 -4.88 -2.03 -8.68
C PHE A 52 -4.41 -2.54 -7.31
N ILE A 53 -4.62 -3.82 -7.01
CA ILE A 53 -4.21 -4.42 -5.73
C ILE A 53 -2.70 -4.38 -5.56
N LYS A 54 -1.94 -4.68 -6.62
CA LYS A 54 -0.47 -4.61 -6.59
C LYS A 54 0.02 -3.18 -6.34
N ASN A 55 -0.62 -2.19 -6.95
CA ASN A 55 -0.29 -0.79 -6.74
C ASN A 55 -0.60 -0.32 -5.31
N GLU A 56 -1.77 -0.69 -4.77
CA GLU A 56 -2.15 -0.46 -3.37
C GLU A 56 -1.13 -1.05 -2.40
N PHE A 57 -0.70 -2.30 -2.64
CA PHE A 57 0.28 -2.97 -1.79
C PHE A 57 1.64 -2.26 -1.81
N ASN A 58 2.13 -1.91 -3.00
CA ASN A 58 3.37 -1.14 -3.14
C ASN A 58 3.28 0.22 -2.46
N MET A 59 2.16 0.93 -2.59
CA MET A 59 1.96 2.23 -1.96
C MET A 59 1.97 2.12 -0.42
N LYS A 60 1.36 1.06 0.13
CA LYS A 60 1.40 0.77 1.56
C LYS A 60 2.80 0.44 2.05
N ILE A 61 3.56 -0.38 1.32
CA ILE A 61 4.96 -0.69 1.64
C ILE A 61 5.80 0.58 1.64
N GLU A 62 5.71 1.40 0.59
CA GLU A 62 6.48 2.64 0.49
C GLU A 62 6.11 3.64 1.58
N LYS A 63 4.83 3.72 1.95
CA LYS A 63 4.40 4.51 3.09
C LYS A 63 4.98 3.97 4.41
N ALA A 64 4.96 2.66 4.62
CA ALA A 64 5.52 2.03 5.82
C ALA A 64 7.05 2.26 5.92
N LYS A 65 7.78 2.12 4.80
CA LYS A 65 9.22 2.42 4.74
C LYS A 65 9.53 3.88 5.06
N ARG A 66 8.78 4.83 4.49
CA ARG A 66 8.93 6.25 4.82
C ARG A 66 8.64 6.51 6.29
N MET A 67 7.58 5.93 6.84
CA MET A 67 7.24 6.09 8.27
C MET A 67 8.31 5.48 9.19
N ALA A 68 8.94 4.38 8.81
CA ALA A 68 10.07 3.80 9.54
C ALA A 68 11.29 4.74 9.50
N ASN A 69 11.66 5.21 8.32
CA ASN A 69 12.77 6.14 8.15
C ASN A 69 12.54 7.48 8.90
N THR A 70 11.34 8.06 8.83
CA THR A 70 11.01 9.29 9.60
C THR A 70 11.10 9.05 11.11
N LYS A 71 10.69 7.88 11.62
CA LYS A 71 10.83 7.55 13.04
C LYS A 71 12.29 7.37 13.45
N GLU A 72 13.13 6.76 12.60
CA GLU A 72 14.57 6.63 12.84
C GLU A 72 15.26 8.00 12.86
N VAL A 73 14.95 8.89 11.92
CA VAL A 73 15.50 10.26 11.88
C VAL A 73 15.10 11.06 13.13
N ILE A 74 13.83 11.00 13.54
CA ILE A 74 13.35 11.68 14.76
C ILE A 74 14.00 11.09 16.03
N PHE A 75 14.29 9.79 16.05
CA PHE A 75 14.92 9.14 17.19
C PHE A 75 16.41 9.48 17.30
N GLU A 76 17.11 9.60 16.17
CA GLU A 76 18.51 10.07 16.11
C GLU A 76 18.63 11.55 16.50
N GLU A 77 17.75 12.44 16.01
CA GLU A 77 17.75 13.86 16.40
C GLU A 77 17.52 14.02 17.90
N LYS A 78 16.56 13.31 18.48
CA LYS A 78 16.26 13.38 19.92
C LYS A 78 17.39 12.85 20.82
N LYS A 79 18.29 12.02 20.27
CA LYS A 79 19.46 11.48 21.00
C LYS A 79 20.60 12.51 21.06
N LEU A 80 20.67 13.45 20.12
CA LEU A 80 21.73 14.47 20.04
C LEU A 80 21.52 15.63 21.02
N ASP A 81 20.30 15.87 21.49
CA ASP A 81 19.96 16.99 22.40
C ASP A 81 20.27 16.74 23.90
N THR A 82 20.94 15.63 24.27
CA THR A 82 21.21 15.30 25.70
C THR A 82 22.67 15.45 26.15
N ILE A 83 23.55 16.01 25.32
CA ILE A 83 24.96 16.27 25.67
C ILE A 83 25.23 17.78 25.52
N GLY A 84 24.67 18.58 26.44
CA GLY A 84 24.77 20.04 26.37
C GLY A 84 24.88 20.79 27.69
N ASP A 85 24.85 20.11 28.84
CA ASP A 85 25.06 20.74 30.15
C ASP A 85 26.22 20.07 30.88
N ALA A 86 27.45 20.42 30.47
CA ALA A 86 28.61 20.29 31.32
C ALA A 86 28.75 21.61 32.10
N PRO A 87 28.48 21.66 33.42
CA PRO A 87 28.72 22.87 34.19
C PRO A 87 30.24 23.15 34.25
N PRO A 88 30.69 24.41 34.09
CA PRO A 88 32.11 24.72 34.15
C PRO A 88 32.63 24.48 35.57
N VAL A 89 33.69 23.68 35.65
CA VAL A 89 34.47 23.40 36.85
C VAL A 89 34.91 24.72 37.50
N GLN A 90 34.45 24.96 38.73
CA GLN A 90 35.00 26.01 39.59
C GLN A 90 36.39 25.55 40.04
N ALA A 91 37.43 26.23 39.56
CA ALA A 91 38.78 26.12 40.11
C ALA A 91 38.88 27.04 41.33
N SER A 92 38.98 26.45 42.52
CA SER A 92 39.43 27.12 43.74
C SER A 92 40.95 27.30 43.70
N SER A 93 41.44 28.53 43.87
CA SER A 93 42.61 28.95 44.68
C SER A 93 42.81 30.46 44.54
#